data_AF-A0AA49FNW9-F1
#
_entry.id   AF-A0AA49FNW9-F1
#
_cell.length_a   1.000
_cell.length_b   1.000
_cell.length_c   1.000
_cell.angle_alpha   90.00
_cell.angle_beta   90.00
_cell.angle_gamma   90.00
#
_symmetry.space_group_name_H-M   'P 1'
#
loop_
_entity.id
_entity.type
_entity.pdbx_description
1 polymer ?
#
loop_
_entity_poly.entity_id
_entity_poly.type
_entity_poly.pdbx_seq_one_letter_code
_entity_poly.pdbx_strand_id
1 'polypeptide(L)' 'MSESGAIDAGLIRIDRQRDTPTPVSAAPDIPGPDERARVVAALEQAGWVQARAARLLGMTPRQIAYRIQTLNIEVKQF' A
#
# COMPACT_ATOMS: atom_id res chain seq x y z
N MET A 1 27.97 -11.07 40.61
CA MET A 1 26.52 -10.81 40.57
C MET A 1 26.29 -9.41 41.12
N SER A 2 25.91 -8.48 40.25
CA SER A 2 25.13 -7.28 40.56
C SER A 2 24.39 -6.95 39.28
N GLU A 3 23.10 -7.22 39.35
CA GLU A 3 22.11 -7.08 38.30
C GLU A 3 21.53 -5.67 38.37
N SER A 4 21.58 -4.92 37.27
CA SER A 4 20.54 -3.97 36.88
C SER A 4 20.90 -3.34 35.54
N GLY A 5 20.28 -3.87 34.50
CA GLY A 5 20.27 -3.25 33.17
C GLY A 5 19.39 -2.02 33.16
N ALA A 6 20.02 -0.85 33.14
CA ALA A 6 19.37 0.41 32.80
C ALA A 6 19.84 0.82 31.40
N ILE A 7 19.17 0.30 30.37
CA ILE A 7 19.17 0.95 29.07
C ILE A 7 18.12 2.05 29.13
N ASP A 8 18.57 3.31 29.14
CA ASP A 8 17.72 4.49 29.02
C ASP A 8 16.84 4.37 27.77
N ALA A 9 15.54 4.21 28.00
CA ALA A 9 14.53 4.07 26.95
C ALA A 9 14.41 5.31 26.04
N GLY A 10 15.18 6.38 26.31
CA GLY A 10 15.23 7.60 25.50
C GLY A 10 16.12 7.53 24.25
N LEU A 11 16.94 6.48 24.08
CA LEU A 11 17.92 6.41 22.98
C LEU A 11 17.39 5.79 21.67
N ILE A 12 16.15 5.31 21.64
CA ILE A 12 15.52 4.77 20.42
C ILE A 12 14.58 5.84 19.84
N ARG A 13 15.12 7.01 19.51
CA ARG A 13 14.53 7.92 18.52
C ARG A 13 15.13 7.57 17.16
N ILE A 14 14.77 6.40 16.65
CA ILE A 14 14.80 6.20 15.20
C ILE A 14 13.54 6.89 14.69
N ASP A 15 13.70 8.17 14.37
CA ASP A 15 12.82 8.95 13.54
C ASP A 15 12.70 8.25 12.17
N ARG A 16 11.79 7.27 12.11
CA ARG A 16 11.27 6.77 10.85
C ARG A 16 9.82 7.10 10.86
N GLN A 17 9.53 8.34 10.47
CA GLN A 17 8.24 8.81 9.99
C GLN A 17 7.66 7.74 9.05
N ARG A 18 6.92 6.78 9.61
CA ARG A 18 6.05 5.90 8.85
C ARG A 18 4.82 6.75 8.61
N ASP A 19 4.81 7.40 7.45
CA ASP A 19 3.60 7.88 6.80
C ASP A 19 2.58 6.73 6.86
N THR A 20 1.66 6.83 7.81
CA THR A 20 0.62 5.82 8.06
C THR A 20 -0.65 6.42 7.52
N PRO A 21 -1.05 6.14 6.26
CA PRO A 21 -2.41 6.41 5.86
C PRO A 21 -3.30 5.49 6.69
N THR A 22 -4.04 6.08 7.63
CA THR A 22 -5.07 5.41 8.42
C THR A 22 -6.13 4.86 7.45
N PRO A 23 -6.35 3.54 7.33
CA PRO A 23 -7.44 3.03 6.50
C PRO A 23 -8.69 2.96 7.38
N VAL A 24 -9.50 4.02 7.36
CA VAL A 24 -10.86 3.95 7.90
C VAL A 24 -11.72 3.14 6.93
N SER A 25 -12.20 1.99 7.41
CA SER A 25 -13.29 1.18 6.84
C SER A 25 -13.16 0.81 5.36
N ALA A 26 -12.25 -0.13 5.04
CA ALA A 26 -12.42 -0.90 3.81
C ALA A 26 -13.54 -1.93 4.06
N ALA A 27 -14.75 -1.62 3.57
CA ALA A 27 -15.79 -2.62 3.35
C ALA A 27 -15.19 -3.83 2.61
N PRO A 28 -15.78 -5.04 2.72
CA PRO A 28 -15.35 -6.17 1.91
C PRO A 28 -15.61 -5.84 0.43
N ASP A 29 -14.59 -5.29 -0.23
CA ASP A 29 -14.60 -4.97 -1.66
C ASP A 29 -14.42 -6.30 -2.40
N ILE A 30 -15.55 -6.99 -2.56
CA ILE A 30 -15.65 -8.17 -3.42
C ILE A 30 -15.35 -7.67 -4.83
N PRO A 31 -14.27 -8.16 -5.48
CA PRO A 31 -13.88 -7.71 -6.80
C PRO A 31 -14.98 -8.04 -7.81
N GLY A 32 -15.80 -7.04 -8.13
CA GLY A 32 -16.74 -7.08 -9.24
C GLY A 32 -16.06 -6.68 -10.55
N PRO A 33 -16.74 -6.85 -11.70
CA PRO A 33 -16.24 -6.40 -13.00
C PRO A 33 -15.81 -4.92 -12.99
N ASP A 34 -16.42 -4.09 -12.14
CA ASP A 34 -16.12 -2.67 -11.98
C ASP A 34 -14.78 -2.38 -11.31
N GLU A 35 -14.23 -3.32 -10.53
CA GLU A 35 -12.93 -3.11 -9.88
C GLU A 35 -11.78 -3.18 -10.91
N ARG A 36 -11.88 -4.07 -11.91
CA ARG A 36 -10.90 -4.14 -13.00
C ARG A 36 -10.81 -2.82 -13.76
N ALA A 37 -11.94 -2.23 -14.12
CA ALA A 37 -11.99 -0.95 -14.81
C ALA A 37 -11.36 0.17 -13.97
N ARG A 38 -11.66 0.22 -12.67
CA ARG A 38 -11.06 1.20 -11.74
C ARG A 38 -9.54 1.06 -11.63
N VAL A 39 -9.03 -0.16 -11.50
CA VAL A 39 -7.57 -0.41 -11.42
C VAL A 39 -6.87 -0.04 -12.73
N VAL A 40 -7.45 -0.40 -13.89
CA VAL A 40 -6.90 -0.02 -15.20
C VAL A 40 -6.89 1.50 -15.39
N ALA A 41 -7.99 2.19 -15.12
CA ALA A 41 -8.06 3.64 -15.26
C ALA A 41 -7.02 4.36 -14.38
N ALA A 42 -6.83 3.90 -13.13
CA ALA A 42 -5.80 4.44 -12.24
C ALA A 42 -4.38 4.15 -12.75
N LEU A 43 -4.13 2.97 -13.33
CA LEU A 43 -2.85 2.63 -13.96
C LEU A 43 -2.58 3.52 -15.18
N GLU A 44 -3.56 3.74 -16.04
CA GLU A 44 -3.43 4.63 -17.21
C GLU A 44 -3.12 6.07 -16.78
N GLN A 45 -3.88 6.61 -15.82
CA GLN A 45 -3.65 7.95 -15.27
C GLN A 45 -2.27 8.06 -14.57
N ALA A 46 -1.79 6.98 -13.97
CA ALA A 46 -0.49 6.92 -13.33
C ALA A 46 0.68 6.72 -14.31
N GLY A 47 0.42 6.48 -15.60
CA GLY A 47 1.45 6.10 -16.58
C GLY A 47 2.04 4.72 -16.29
N TRP A 48 1.20 3.76 -15.88
CA TRP A 48 1.54 2.39 -15.52
C TRP A 48 2.42 2.23 -14.27
N VAL A 49 2.60 3.31 -13.49
CA VAL A 49 3.32 3.28 -12.20
C VAL A 49 2.41 2.79 -11.08
N GLN A 50 2.56 1.53 -10.66
CA GLN A 50 1.72 0.90 -9.64
C GLN A 50 1.63 1.68 -8.32
N ALA A 51 2.76 2.19 -7.81
CA ALA A 51 2.78 2.95 -6.56
C ALA A 51 1.95 4.24 -6.64
N ARG A 52 1.94 4.88 -7.82
CA ARG A 52 1.14 6.08 -8.07
C ARG A 52 -0.33 5.74 -8.27
N ALA A 53 -0.64 4.65 -8.97
CA ALA A 53 -2.01 4.15 -9.09
C ALA A 53 -2.60 3.73 -7.73
N ALA A 54 -1.79 3.11 -6.87
CA ALA A 54 -2.18 2.75 -5.50
C ALA A 54 -2.59 4.00 -4.70
N ARG A 55 -1.81 5.08 -4.79
CA ARG A 55 -2.12 6.36 -4.16
C ARG A 55 -3.43 6.98 -4.68
N LEU A 56 -3.67 6.89 -5.99
CA LEU A 56 -4.93 7.38 -6.59
C LEU A 56 -6.16 6.61 -6.09
N LEU A 57 -6.02 5.30 -5.86
CA LEU A 57 -7.09 4.44 -5.37
C LEU A 57 -7.19 4.35 -3.83
N GLY A 58 -6.31 5.04 -3.09
CA GLY A 58 -6.22 4.89 -1.64
C GLY A 58 -5.79 3.49 -1.18
N MET A 59 -5.13 2.73 -2.06
CA MET A 59 -4.65 1.38 -1.80
C MET A 59 -3.19 1.38 -1.35
N THR A 60 -2.81 0.35 -0.61
CA THR A 60 -1.39 0.04 -0.38
C THR A 60 -0.75 -0.55 -1.65
N PRO A 61 0.58 -0.45 -1.83
CA PRO A 61 1.28 -1.08 -2.96
C PRO A 61 0.99 -2.58 -3.09
N ARG A 62 0.84 -3.27 -1.95
CA ARG A 62 0.52 -4.69 -1.91
C ARG A 62 -0.90 -4.98 -2.40
N GLN A 63 -1.88 -4.15 -2.05
CA GLN A 63 -3.26 -4.32 -2.50
C GLN A 63 -3.38 -4.15 -4.00
N ILE A 64 -2.79 -3.09 -4.58
CA ILE A 64 -2.88 -2.91 -6.03
C ILE A 64 -2.16 -4.03 -6.78
N ALA A 65 -1.01 -4.49 -6.28
CA ALA A 65 -0.29 -5.62 -6.88
C ALA A 65 -1.13 -6.92 -6.81
N TYR A 66 -1.85 -7.14 -5.70
CA TYR A 66 -2.78 -8.25 -5.57
C TYR A 66 -3.93 -8.14 -6.57
N ARG A 67 -4.58 -6.98 -6.69
CA ARG A 67 -5.66 -6.75 -7.67
C ARG A 67 -5.20 -6.94 -9.11
N ILE A 68 -4.02 -6.46 -9.47
CA ILE A 68 -3.44 -6.66 -10.81
C ILE A 68 -3.32 -8.15 -11.13
N GLN A 69 -2.81 -8.94 -10.18
CA GLN A 69 -2.67 -10.40 -10.34
C GLN A 69 -4.03 -11.10 -10.41
N THR A 70 -4.94 -10.79 -9.49
CA THR A 70 -6.27 -11.44 -9.42
C THR A 70 -7.15 -11.08 -10.61
N LEU A 71 -7.10 -9.84 -11.09
CA LEU A 71 -7.90 -9.35 -12.21
C LEU A 71 -7.22 -9.54 -13.57
N ASN A 72 -6.06 -10.21 -13.58
CA ASN A 72 -5.24 -10.53 -14.75
C ASN A 72 -5.03 -9.30 -15.66
N ILE A 73 -4.62 -8.18 -15.05
CA ILE A 73 -4.38 -6.91 -15.75
C ILE A 73 -2.96 -6.93 -16.31
N GLU A 74 -2.83 -6.75 -17.62
CA GLU A 74 -1.54 -6.63 -18.28
C GLU A 74 -0.88 -5.30 -17.95
N VAL A 75 0.18 -5.34 -17.15
CA VAL A 75 0.96 -4.13 -16.82
C VAL A 75 1.99 -3.90 -17.92
N LYS A 76 1.90 -2.77 -18.63
CA LYS A 76 2.93 -2.38 -19.59
C LYS A 76 4.15 -1.88 -18.84
N GLN A 77 5.21 -2.69 -18.79
CA GLN A 77 6.52 -2.24 -18.33
C GLN A 77 7.21 -1.56 -19.51
N PHE A 78 7.50 -0.27 -19.35
CA PHE A 78 8.28 0.54 -20.30
C PHE A 78 9.65 0.87 -19.71
#